data_AF-A0A6V7U4R8-F1
#
_entry.id   AF-A0A6V7U4R8-F1
#
_cell.length_a   1.000
_cell.length_b   1.000
_cell.length_c   1.000
_cell.angle_alpha   90.00
_cell.angle_beta   90.00
_cell.angle_gamma   90.00
#
_symmetry.space_group_name_H-M   'P 1'
#
loop_
_entity.id
_entity.type
_entity.pdbx_description
1 polymer ?
#
loop_
_entity_poly.entity_id
_entity_poly.type
_entity_poly.pdbx_seq_one_letter_code
_entity_poly.pdbx_strand_id
1 'polypeptide(L)'
;MEALPSHINGIVTENGVISNKCDDQHPTKNGYHHQNGYINGVNKNLKNVVGNGCEMPALNGLTNGHAKDAGTIAHIPRPLRPNQRLRIAQIAPLFESVPPKLYGGTERVVHYLTEELVRRGHQVTLFCSSDSKTSAEMVANDFWPALRLNPVCIPIIPFLCMLEDVRKRQNDFDILHFHTYEHFGMLKDISERSVTTLHGKLCIPDLVPLFSCFPHSKLISISDNQRTHLKHKNPNFVGTVYHGIPKDMFNFTAKPKGEEPYLAFLGRIAEEKRPDIAIKIAVKAGIPLKIAAKIDKVDVEFWETEVKPLVDQNPELVEYIGEITD
;
A
#
# COMPACT_ATOMS: atom_id res chain seq x y z
N MET A 1 -32.97 -36.40 -45.69
CA MET A 1 -33.34 -35.05 -45.24
C MET A 1 -32.43 -34.70 -44.08
N GLU A 2 -31.73 -33.59 -44.26
CA GLU A 2 -30.51 -33.16 -43.59
C GLU A 2 -30.73 -32.72 -42.14
N ALA A 3 -29.72 -32.93 -41.29
CA ALA A 3 -28.99 -31.88 -40.60
C ALA A 3 -27.68 -32.43 -39.99
N LEU A 4 -26.58 -31.74 -40.27
CA LEU A 4 -25.17 -32.01 -39.94
C LEU A 4 -24.80 -31.57 -38.48
N PRO A 5 -23.55 -31.81 -38.01
CA PRO A 5 -23.24 -32.32 -36.67
C PRO A 5 -22.72 -31.27 -35.68
N SER A 6 -22.81 -31.57 -34.38
CA SER A 6 -22.04 -30.88 -33.33
C SER A 6 -20.85 -31.73 -32.88
N HIS A 7 -19.71 -31.53 -33.54
CA HIS A 7 -18.42 -31.96 -33.02
C HIS A 7 -18.02 -31.05 -31.86
N ILE A 8 -18.04 -31.60 -30.65
CA ILE A 8 -17.38 -31.04 -29.48
C ILE A 8 -15.89 -31.35 -29.62
N ASN A 9 -15.10 -30.36 -30.04
CA ASN A 9 -13.66 -30.35 -29.80
C ASN A 9 -13.40 -29.37 -28.66
N GLY A 10 -13.51 -29.87 -27.43
CA GLY A 10 -12.97 -29.22 -26.25
C GLY A 10 -11.45 -29.35 -26.27
N ILE A 11 -10.74 -28.24 -26.48
CA ILE A 11 -9.37 -28.10 -26.00
C ILE A 11 -9.49 -27.56 -24.58
N VAL A 12 -9.54 -28.47 -23.62
CA VAL A 12 -9.20 -28.20 -22.23
C VAL A 12 -7.68 -28.16 -22.21
N THR A 13 -7.08 -26.98 -22.07
CA THR A 13 -5.70 -26.88 -21.64
C THR A 13 -5.67 -27.04 -20.12
N GLU A 14 -5.21 -28.20 -19.66
CA GLU A 14 -4.65 -28.38 -18.33
C GLU A 14 -3.61 -27.28 -18.07
N ASN A 15 -3.61 -26.69 -16.88
CA ASN A 15 -2.89 -25.47 -16.45
C ASN A 15 -3.65 -24.16 -16.69
N GLY A 16 -4.70 -23.95 -15.89
CA GLY A 16 -5.37 -22.66 -15.69
C GLY A 16 -4.47 -21.62 -15.00
N VAL A 17 -3.37 -21.24 -15.64
CA VAL A 17 -2.59 -20.05 -15.30
C VAL A 17 -3.10 -18.92 -16.18
N ILE A 18 -3.95 -18.05 -15.64
CA ILE A 18 -4.14 -16.71 -16.22
C ILE A 18 -2.84 -15.96 -15.94
N SER A 19 -1.89 -16.06 -16.87
CA SER A 19 -0.68 -15.23 -16.82
C SER A 19 -1.10 -13.80 -17.15
N ASN A 20 -1.04 -12.89 -16.18
CA ASN A 20 -0.93 -11.47 -16.48
C ASN A 20 0.46 -11.25 -17.11
N LYS A 21 0.59 -11.52 -18.41
CA LYS A 21 1.71 -11.00 -19.19
C LYS A 21 1.52 -9.48 -19.22
N CYS A 22 2.50 -8.75 -18.69
CA CYS A 22 2.71 -7.38 -19.14
C CYS A 22 3.10 -7.49 -20.61
N ASP A 23 2.17 -7.15 -21.51
CA ASP A 23 2.48 -7.04 -22.93
C ASP A 23 3.43 -5.86 -23.14
N ASP A 24 4.71 -6.18 -23.35
CA ASP A 24 5.72 -5.29 -23.91
C ASP A 24 5.42 -5.10 -25.41
N GLN A 25 4.34 -4.40 -25.77
CA GLN A 25 4.13 -3.77 -27.09
C GLN A 25 2.76 -3.09 -27.21
N HIS A 26 2.59 -1.92 -26.59
CA HIS A 26 1.68 -0.90 -27.11
C HIS A 26 2.26 0.50 -26.84
N PRO A 27 2.39 1.38 -27.84
CA PRO A 27 2.77 2.76 -27.60
C PRO A 27 1.55 3.48 -27.00
N THR A 28 1.43 3.49 -25.67
CA THR A 28 0.36 4.24 -25.01
C THR A 28 0.68 5.73 -25.08
N LYS A 29 -0.16 6.45 -25.84
CA LYS A 29 -0.35 7.90 -25.72
C LYS A 29 -0.79 8.22 -24.28
N ASN A 30 -0.08 9.17 -23.66
CA ASN A 30 -0.45 10.00 -22.51
C ASN A 30 -0.82 9.32 -21.16
N GLY A 31 -0.15 9.80 -20.10
CA GLY A 31 -0.82 10.07 -18.82
C GLY A 31 -0.63 9.09 -17.65
N TYR A 32 0.57 8.59 -17.37
CA TYR A 32 0.80 7.83 -16.12
C TYR A 32 0.99 8.78 -14.92
N HIS A 33 -0.07 9.01 -14.15
CA HIS A 33 -0.03 9.65 -12.84
C HIS A 33 -0.56 8.70 -11.78
N HIS A 34 0.30 7.90 -11.14
CA HIS A 34 -0.04 7.28 -9.86
C HIS A 34 1.12 7.36 -8.86
N GLN A 35 0.77 7.87 -7.68
CA GLN A 35 1.54 8.03 -6.43
C GLN A 35 2.62 9.11 -6.32
N ASN A 36 2.72 10.06 -7.26
CA ASN A 36 3.40 11.35 -7.01
C ASN A 36 2.72 12.51 -7.75
N GLY A 37 1.40 12.65 -7.58
CA GLY A 37 0.63 13.73 -8.17
C GLY A 37 0.68 15.02 -7.35
N TYR A 38 1.85 15.64 -7.13
CA TYR A 38 1.92 16.99 -6.54
C TYR A 38 3.12 17.83 -7.04
N ILE A 39 3.22 18.01 -8.36
CA ILE A 39 3.81 19.23 -8.92
C ILE A 39 3.00 19.59 -10.16
N ASN A 40 1.90 20.32 -10.00
CA ASN A 40 1.35 21.18 -11.06
C ASN A 40 0.41 22.20 -10.45
N GLY A 41 0.99 23.36 -10.14
CA GLY A 41 0.30 24.52 -9.60
C GLY A 41 1.18 25.77 -9.67
N VAL A 42 1.95 25.95 -10.75
CA VAL A 42 2.51 27.28 -11.04
C VAL A 42 1.37 28.12 -11.58
N ASN A 43 0.71 28.80 -10.65
CA ASN A 43 -0.33 29.76 -10.97
C ASN A 43 0.32 30.92 -11.73
N LYS A 44 0.17 30.95 -13.06
CA LYS A 44 0.42 32.13 -13.89
C LYS A 44 -0.65 33.16 -13.54
N ASN A 45 -0.40 33.97 -12.50
CA ASN A 45 -0.94 35.33 -12.33
C ASN A 45 -0.53 35.89 -10.96
N LEU A 46 0.67 36.48 -10.88
CA LEU A 46 0.99 37.49 -9.86
C LEU A 46 1.68 38.65 -10.57
N LYS A 47 0.86 39.52 -11.18
CA LYS A 47 1.24 40.91 -11.43
C LYS A 47 0.96 41.70 -10.15
N ASN A 48 1.97 42.41 -9.67
CA ASN A 48 1.91 43.57 -8.78
C ASN A 48 1.04 43.47 -7.52
N VAL A 49 1.67 43.12 -6.39
CA VAL A 49 1.38 43.80 -5.12
C VAL A 49 2.71 44.17 -4.48
N VAL A 50 3.01 45.46 -4.52
CA VAL A 50 4.07 46.14 -3.77
C VAL A 50 3.47 46.48 -2.40
N GLY A 51 4.17 46.19 -1.30
CA GLY A 51 3.93 46.88 -0.04
C GLY A 51 4.01 46.03 1.24
N ASN A 52 5.03 46.38 2.03
CA ASN A 52 5.08 46.36 3.50
C ASN A 52 5.48 45.05 4.22
N GLY A 53 6.81 44.91 4.39
CA GLY A 53 7.44 45.04 5.70
C GLY A 53 7.12 43.98 6.74
N CYS A 54 7.99 42.97 6.84
CA CYS A 54 8.25 42.30 8.11
C CYS A 54 9.76 42.00 8.19
N GLU A 55 10.43 42.65 9.13
CA GLU A 55 11.87 42.54 9.37
C GLU A 55 12.23 41.14 9.85
N MET A 56 13.22 40.52 9.20
CA MET A 56 13.87 39.30 9.71
C MET A 56 15.04 39.70 10.63
N PRO A 57 15.14 39.19 11.87
CA PRO A 57 16.32 39.43 12.68
C PRO A 57 17.53 38.65 12.10
N ALA A 58 18.68 39.33 12.09
CA ALA A 58 19.94 38.83 11.58
C ALA A 58 20.43 37.58 12.33
N LEU A 59 20.77 36.53 11.57
CA LEU A 59 21.53 35.37 12.05
C LEU A 59 23.01 35.79 12.23
N ASN A 60 23.37 36.17 13.45
CA ASN A 60 24.77 36.30 13.86
C ASN A 60 25.14 35.18 14.83
N GLY A 61 26.17 34.41 14.49
CA GLY A 61 26.96 33.61 15.44
C GLY A 61 26.85 32.09 15.30
N LEU A 62 27.52 31.52 14.30
CA LEU A 62 28.03 30.15 14.40
C LEU A 62 29.55 30.23 14.58
N THR A 63 30.00 30.22 15.84
CA THR A 63 31.40 29.95 16.18
C THR A 63 31.58 28.46 16.41
N ASN A 64 32.71 27.95 15.91
CA ASN A 64 33.12 26.56 15.93
C ASN A 64 33.15 25.96 17.36
N GLY A 65 32.14 25.15 17.69
CA GLY A 65 32.17 24.23 18.83
C GLY A 65 32.58 22.84 18.37
N HIS A 66 33.77 22.40 18.77
CA HIS A 66 34.24 21.03 18.57
C HIS A 66 33.29 20.06 19.26
N ALA A 67 32.49 19.32 18.50
CA ALA A 67 31.75 18.17 19.01
C ALA A 67 32.76 17.09 19.36
N LYS A 68 32.88 16.77 20.65
CA LYS A 68 33.60 15.60 21.12
C LYS A 68 32.86 14.36 20.61
N ASP A 69 33.56 13.54 19.83
CA ASP A 69 33.12 12.21 19.43
C ASP A 69 32.72 11.39 20.66
N ALA A 70 31.42 11.31 20.92
CA ALA A 70 30.86 10.26 21.75
C ALA A 70 30.86 9.00 20.89
N GLY A 71 31.85 8.13 21.10
CA GLY A 71 32.00 6.88 20.36
C GLY A 71 30.67 6.12 20.27
N THR A 72 30.17 5.99 19.05
CA THR A 72 29.02 5.15 18.73
C THR A 72 29.39 3.72 19.07
N ILE A 73 28.92 3.21 20.20
CA ILE A 73 29.00 1.77 20.49
C ILE A 73 28.21 1.07 19.40
N ALA A 74 28.90 0.41 18.47
CA ALA A 74 28.28 -0.41 17.45
C ALA A 74 27.40 -1.45 18.16
N HIS A 75 26.09 -1.37 17.96
CA HIS A 75 25.15 -2.33 18.52
C HIS A 75 25.39 -3.67 17.82
N ILE A 76 26.11 -4.59 18.47
CA ILE A 76 26.34 -5.94 17.96
C ILE A 76 24.99 -6.67 17.94
N PRO A 77 24.47 -7.10 16.78
CA PRO A 77 23.20 -7.82 16.73
C PRO A 77 23.28 -9.08 17.57
N ARG A 78 22.47 -9.16 18.63
CA ARG A 78 22.35 -10.40 19.41
C ARG A 78 21.65 -11.45 18.55
N PRO A 79 22.18 -12.68 18.43
CA PRO A 79 21.50 -13.73 17.67
C PRO A 79 20.12 -14.02 18.28
N LEU A 80 19.09 -13.90 17.44
CA LEU A 80 17.69 -14.13 17.83
C LEU A 80 17.46 -15.62 18.07
N ARG A 81 16.80 -15.97 19.19
CA ARG A 81 16.42 -17.35 19.51
C ARG A 81 14.94 -17.58 19.18
N PRO A 82 14.55 -18.80 18.77
CA PRO A 82 13.13 -19.18 18.68
C PRO A 82 12.42 -18.94 20.01
N ASN A 83 11.19 -18.41 19.98
CA ASN A 83 10.35 -18.07 21.15
C ASN A 83 10.92 -16.99 22.09
N GLN A 84 11.94 -16.24 21.67
CA GLN A 84 12.38 -15.08 22.43
C GLN A 84 11.36 -13.93 22.27
N ARG A 85 11.03 -13.27 23.38
CA ARG A 85 10.32 -11.99 23.35
C ARG A 85 11.20 -10.94 22.69
N LEU A 86 10.65 -10.25 21.68
CA LEU A 86 11.36 -9.25 20.88
C LEU A 86 10.76 -7.87 21.07
N ARG A 87 11.57 -6.84 20.85
CA ARG A 87 11.17 -5.44 20.72
C ARG A 87 11.09 -5.09 19.24
N ILE A 88 9.90 -4.85 18.74
CA ILE A 88 9.62 -4.71 17.31
C ILE A 88 9.04 -3.31 17.05
N ALA A 89 9.69 -2.55 16.17
CA ALA A 89 9.08 -1.38 15.58
C ALA A 89 8.27 -1.81 14.34
N GLN A 90 6.98 -1.52 14.33
CA GLN A 90 6.12 -1.60 13.16
C GLN A 90 5.97 -0.21 12.56
N ILE A 91 6.43 -0.01 11.32
CA ILE A 91 6.40 1.28 10.65
C ILE A 91 5.37 1.22 9.52
N ALA A 92 4.19 1.77 9.79
CA ALA A 92 3.06 1.74 8.87
C ALA A 92 3.15 2.85 7.80
N PRO A 93 2.47 2.69 6.66
CA PRO A 93 2.13 3.85 5.83
C PRO A 93 1.22 4.82 6.61
N LEU A 94 1.22 6.08 6.20
CA LEU A 94 0.43 7.13 6.84
C LEU A 94 -0.86 7.48 6.08
N PHE A 95 -1.17 6.79 4.97
CA PHE A 95 -2.29 7.15 4.11
C PHE A 95 -3.65 6.79 4.72
N GLU A 96 -3.78 5.61 5.30
CA GLU A 96 -4.93 5.24 6.15
C GLU A 96 -4.50 5.16 7.63
N SER A 97 -5.49 5.16 8.53
CA SER A 97 -5.26 4.75 9.92
C SER A 97 -4.99 3.25 10.00
N VAL A 98 -4.38 2.82 11.11
CA VAL A 98 -4.17 1.41 11.45
C VAL A 98 -5.05 1.07 12.66
N PRO A 99 -6.14 0.30 12.55
CA PRO A 99 -6.75 -0.20 11.31
C PRO A 99 -7.43 0.93 10.51
N PRO A 100 -7.67 0.72 9.20
CA PRO A 100 -8.33 1.71 8.38
C PRO A 100 -9.81 1.86 8.77
N LYS A 101 -10.32 3.08 8.70
CA LYS A 101 -11.76 3.37 8.91
C LYS A 101 -12.65 2.88 7.77
N LEU A 102 -12.09 2.83 6.57
CA LEU A 102 -12.76 2.42 5.34
C LEU A 102 -11.86 1.39 4.62
N TYR A 103 -11.75 1.44 3.28
CA TYR A 103 -10.88 0.55 2.56
C TYR A 103 -9.39 0.91 2.76
N GLY A 104 -8.60 -0.04 3.25
CA GLY A 104 -7.16 0.10 3.44
C GLY A 104 -6.44 -1.24 3.58
N GLY A 105 -6.10 -1.88 2.45
CA GLY A 105 -5.56 -3.25 2.46
C GLY A 105 -4.23 -3.40 3.21
N THR A 106 -3.30 -2.46 3.03
CA THR A 106 -1.98 -2.51 3.68
C THR A 106 -2.12 -2.28 5.18
N GLU A 107 -2.72 -1.18 5.59
CA GLU A 107 -2.87 -0.78 6.99
C GLU A 107 -3.70 -1.80 7.78
N ARG A 108 -4.68 -2.46 7.14
CA ARG A 108 -5.42 -3.57 7.73
C ARG A 108 -4.50 -4.76 8.05
N VAL A 109 -3.63 -5.15 7.13
CA VAL A 109 -2.64 -6.21 7.38
C VAL A 109 -1.65 -5.81 8.47
N VAL A 110 -1.16 -4.56 8.44
CA VAL A 110 -0.27 -4.03 9.49
C VAL A 110 -0.94 -4.12 10.85
N HIS A 111 -2.23 -3.78 10.94
CA HIS A 111 -3.01 -3.94 12.16
C HIS A 111 -3.03 -5.40 12.62
N TYR A 112 -3.45 -6.34 11.77
CA TYR A 112 -3.52 -7.76 12.16
C TYR A 112 -2.18 -8.32 12.60
N LEU A 113 -1.10 -7.98 11.90
CA LEU A 113 0.24 -8.40 12.25
C LEU A 113 0.68 -7.80 13.60
N THR A 114 0.41 -6.51 13.82
CA THR A 114 0.73 -5.81 15.07
C THR A 114 0.02 -6.44 16.25
N GLU A 115 -1.30 -6.62 16.16
CA GLU A 115 -2.09 -7.20 17.25
C GLU A 115 -1.71 -8.66 17.54
N GLU A 116 -1.42 -9.45 16.51
CA GLU A 116 -0.98 -10.84 16.70
C GLU A 116 0.43 -10.91 17.32
N LEU A 117 1.34 -9.99 16.99
CA LEU A 117 2.66 -9.90 17.62
C LEU A 117 2.55 -9.51 19.10
N VAL A 118 1.68 -8.55 19.43
CA VAL A 118 1.39 -8.19 20.83
C VAL A 118 0.80 -9.39 21.57
N ARG A 119 -0.19 -10.08 20.99
CA ARG A 119 -0.84 -11.26 21.58
C ARG A 119 0.14 -12.41 21.84
N ARG A 120 1.18 -12.56 21.00
CA ARG A 120 2.27 -13.53 21.18
C ARG A 120 3.30 -13.12 22.24
N GLY A 121 3.13 -11.94 22.85
CA GLY A 121 3.95 -11.45 23.96
C GLY A 121 5.15 -10.60 23.53
N HIS A 122 5.28 -10.24 22.25
CA HIS A 122 6.32 -9.30 21.82
C HIS A 122 6.04 -7.89 22.36
N GLN A 123 7.09 -7.10 22.57
CA GLN A 123 6.93 -5.67 22.82
C GLN A 123 6.91 -4.97 21.46
N VAL A 124 5.75 -4.42 21.09
CA VAL A 124 5.55 -3.79 19.79
C VAL A 124 5.33 -2.30 19.98
N THR A 125 6.00 -1.51 19.15
CA THR A 125 5.76 -0.08 19.00
C THR A 125 5.32 0.18 17.56
N LEU A 126 4.14 0.77 17.37
CA LEU A 126 3.57 1.10 16.07
C LEU A 126 3.78 2.59 15.77
N PHE A 127 4.50 2.87 14.69
CA PHE A 127 4.62 4.20 14.10
C PHE A 127 3.53 4.36 13.03
N CYS A 128 2.58 5.28 13.24
CA CYS A 128 1.37 5.39 12.43
C CYS A 128 0.76 6.82 12.48
N SER A 129 -0.38 7.01 11.81
CA SER A 129 -1.15 8.25 11.90
C SER A 129 -1.81 8.41 13.28
N SER A 130 -2.10 9.65 13.68
CA SER A 130 -2.64 9.97 15.01
C SER A 130 -4.05 9.44 15.30
N ASP A 131 -4.80 9.07 14.26
CA ASP A 131 -6.15 8.53 14.37
C ASP A 131 -6.22 6.99 14.33
N SER A 132 -5.07 6.33 14.46
CA SER A 132 -4.93 4.87 14.54
C SER A 132 -5.35 4.31 15.91
N LYS A 133 -5.61 3.00 15.98
CA LYS A 133 -5.98 2.26 17.20
C LYS A 133 -5.23 0.94 17.26
N THR A 134 -4.53 0.69 18.35
CA THR A 134 -3.76 -0.54 18.55
C THR A 134 -3.61 -0.87 20.03
N SER A 135 -3.34 -2.13 20.36
CA SER A 135 -2.88 -2.56 21.70
C SER A 135 -1.36 -2.38 21.91
N ALA A 136 -0.61 -2.11 20.85
CA ALA A 136 0.82 -1.78 20.91
C ALA A 136 1.08 -0.39 21.51
N GLU A 137 2.33 -0.10 21.86
CA GLU A 137 2.75 1.28 22.13
C GLU A 137 2.63 2.07 20.83
N MET A 138 1.93 3.21 20.84
CA MET A 138 1.73 4.03 19.65
C MET A 138 2.71 5.22 19.64
N VAL A 139 3.35 5.44 18.50
CA VAL A 139 4.11 6.65 18.19
C VAL A 139 3.45 7.31 16.99
N ALA A 140 2.79 8.43 17.24
CA ALA A 140 2.14 9.22 16.22
C ALA A 140 2.37 10.70 16.50
N ASN A 141 2.41 11.50 15.45
CA ASN A 141 2.39 12.95 15.58
C ASN A 141 0.94 13.42 15.51
N ASP A 142 0.47 14.08 16.57
CA ASP A 142 -0.92 14.52 16.72
C ASP A 142 -1.41 15.42 15.56
N PHE A 143 -0.50 16.10 14.88
CA PHE A 143 -0.81 16.99 13.77
C PHE A 143 -1.30 16.24 12.51
N TRP A 144 -0.93 14.96 12.33
CA TRP A 144 -1.25 14.21 11.11
C TRP A 144 -2.12 12.98 11.38
N PRO A 145 -3.46 13.10 11.22
CA PRO A 145 -4.29 11.92 11.00
C PRO A 145 -3.98 11.30 9.63
N ALA A 146 -4.64 10.19 9.32
CA ALA A 146 -4.54 9.51 8.03
C ALA A 146 -4.59 10.49 6.83
N LEU A 147 -3.60 10.39 5.94
CA LEU A 147 -3.34 11.42 4.94
C LEU A 147 -4.29 11.40 3.74
N ARG A 148 -4.91 10.26 3.41
CA ARG A 148 -5.70 10.13 2.17
C ARG A 148 -6.80 11.19 2.05
N LEU A 149 -7.54 11.40 3.13
CA LEU A 149 -8.66 12.35 3.17
C LEU A 149 -8.24 13.74 3.63
N ASN A 150 -6.95 13.97 3.88
CA ASN A 150 -6.42 15.26 4.30
C ASN A 150 -6.05 16.10 3.05
N PRO A 151 -6.79 17.17 2.72
CA PRO A 151 -6.57 17.92 1.50
C PRO A 151 -5.35 18.87 1.55
N VAL A 152 -4.72 19.06 2.72
CA VAL A 152 -3.69 20.10 2.94
C VAL A 152 -2.38 19.50 3.46
N CYS A 153 -2.05 18.26 3.09
CA CYS A 153 -0.79 17.64 3.51
C CYS A 153 0.11 17.36 2.30
N ILE A 154 1.37 17.76 2.39
CA ILE A 154 2.43 17.29 1.49
C ILE A 154 2.94 15.96 2.06
N PRO A 155 2.63 14.79 1.46
CA PRO A 155 2.77 13.51 2.13
C PRO A 155 4.19 13.21 2.63
N ILE A 156 5.22 13.69 1.92
CA ILE A 156 6.62 13.46 2.29
C ILE A 156 6.98 14.04 3.68
N ILE A 157 6.34 15.12 4.12
CA ILE A 157 6.66 15.78 5.39
C ILE A 157 6.35 14.86 6.59
N PRO A 158 5.11 14.33 6.75
CA PRO A 158 4.80 13.33 7.77
C PRO A 158 5.75 12.13 7.76
N PHE A 159 6.07 11.60 6.58
CA PHE A 159 7.01 10.47 6.45
C PHE A 159 8.40 10.81 6.96
N LEU A 160 8.96 11.97 6.60
CA LEU A 160 10.27 12.41 7.08
C LEU A 160 10.28 12.59 8.61
N CYS A 161 9.21 13.16 9.19
CA CYS A 161 9.08 13.29 10.64
C CYS A 161 9.02 11.92 11.33
N MET A 162 8.19 10.99 10.83
CA MET A 162 8.11 9.62 11.35
C MET A 162 9.46 8.91 11.27
N LEU A 163 10.17 9.03 10.14
CA LEU A 163 11.48 8.40 9.96
C LEU A 163 12.54 8.98 10.90
N GLU A 164 12.47 10.26 11.25
CA GLU A 164 13.34 10.85 12.28
C GLU A 164 13.04 10.30 13.67
N ASP A 165 11.77 10.09 14.03
CA ASP A 165 11.39 9.47 15.31
C ASP A 165 11.85 8.00 15.37
N VAL A 166 11.70 7.26 14.27
CA VAL A 166 12.27 5.90 14.12
C VAL A 166 13.79 5.94 14.30
N ARG A 167 14.49 6.88 13.66
CA ARG A 167 15.94 7.02 13.77
C ARG A 167 16.39 7.31 15.21
N LYS A 168 15.69 8.19 15.94
CA LYS A 168 16.01 8.50 17.34
C LYS A 168 15.86 7.28 18.25
N ARG A 169 14.85 6.45 18.00
CA ARG A 169 14.50 5.27 18.82
C ARG A 169 15.06 3.95 18.29
N GLN A 170 15.85 3.97 17.23
CA GLN A 170 16.31 2.77 16.52
C GLN A 170 17.00 1.71 17.41
N ASN A 171 17.62 2.11 18.52
CA ASN A 171 18.34 1.22 19.44
C ASN A 171 17.43 0.59 20.51
N ASP A 172 16.17 1.03 20.59
CA ASP A 172 15.15 0.44 21.44
C ASP A 172 14.61 -0.88 20.87
N PHE A 173 14.90 -1.16 19.59
CA PHE A 173 14.31 -2.25 18.83
C PHE A 173 15.32 -3.31 18.40
N ASP A 174 14.89 -4.57 18.47
CA ASP A 174 15.61 -5.71 17.91
C ASP A 174 15.34 -5.82 16.39
N ILE A 175 14.12 -5.47 15.95
CA ILE A 175 13.68 -5.50 14.55
C ILE A 175 12.94 -4.20 14.20
N LEU A 176 13.25 -3.63 13.03
CA LEU A 176 12.46 -2.56 12.41
C LEU A 176 11.74 -3.10 11.17
N HIS A 177 10.43 -3.20 11.23
CA HIS A 177 9.61 -3.72 10.15
C HIS A 177 8.90 -2.59 9.42
N PHE A 178 9.36 -2.28 8.22
CA PHE A 178 8.79 -1.24 7.37
C PHE A 178 7.73 -1.81 6.42
N HIS A 179 6.66 -1.06 6.22
CA HIS A 179 5.61 -1.33 5.24
C HIS A 179 5.61 -0.31 4.08
N THR A 180 6.69 0.47 3.99
CA THR A 180 6.96 1.47 2.96
C THR A 180 8.46 1.52 2.62
N TYR A 181 8.87 2.25 1.59
CA TYR A 181 10.24 2.23 1.05
C TYR A 181 11.01 3.55 1.15
N GLU A 182 10.43 4.60 1.75
CA GLU A 182 11.06 5.93 1.90
C GLU A 182 12.34 5.87 2.77
N HIS A 183 12.47 4.84 3.63
CA HIS A 183 13.60 4.67 4.53
C HIS A 183 14.90 4.20 3.84
N PHE A 184 14.85 3.66 2.61
CA PHE A 184 16.02 3.05 1.95
C PHE A 184 17.22 3.99 1.82
N GLY A 185 16.97 5.29 1.58
CA GLY A 185 18.01 6.31 1.48
C GLY A 185 18.50 6.85 2.82
N MET A 186 17.70 6.74 3.87
CA MET A 186 17.90 7.47 5.13
C MET A 186 18.50 6.63 6.25
N LEU A 187 18.29 5.31 6.23
CA LEU A 187 18.52 4.43 7.39
C LEU A 187 19.47 3.27 7.04
N LYS A 188 20.56 3.55 6.30
CA LYS A 188 21.54 2.54 5.89
C LYS A 188 22.22 1.85 7.09
N ASP A 189 22.53 2.60 8.13
CA ASP A 189 23.23 2.10 9.32
C ASP A 189 22.41 1.11 10.16
N ILE A 190 21.11 1.00 9.90
CA ILE A 190 20.21 0.03 10.57
C ILE A 190 19.61 -1.02 9.62
N SER A 191 20.08 -1.05 8.37
CA SER A 191 19.65 -2.01 7.36
C SER A 191 19.79 -3.47 7.81
N GLU A 192 20.73 -3.76 8.72
CA GLU A 192 20.92 -5.10 9.25
C GLU A 192 19.77 -5.59 10.14
N ARG A 193 19.09 -4.67 10.84
CA ARG A 193 17.96 -4.95 11.73
C ARG A 193 16.61 -4.65 11.10
N SER A 194 16.60 -4.18 9.84
CA SER A 194 15.37 -3.83 9.15
C SER A 194 14.93 -4.90 8.16
N VAL A 195 13.61 -5.00 7.98
CA VAL A 195 12.96 -5.72 6.90
C VAL A 195 11.83 -4.89 6.34
N THR A 196 11.53 -5.05 5.05
CA THR A 196 10.49 -4.27 4.36
C THR A 196 9.51 -5.18 3.66
N THR A 197 8.24 -5.15 4.05
CA THR A 197 7.19 -5.85 3.30
C THR A 197 6.68 -4.97 2.16
N LEU A 198 6.66 -5.53 0.95
CA LEU A 198 6.14 -4.86 -0.23
C LEU A 198 4.68 -5.26 -0.49
N HIS A 199 3.75 -4.32 -0.39
CA HIS A 199 2.31 -4.59 -0.57
C HIS A 199 1.79 -4.28 -1.97
N GLY A 200 2.44 -3.36 -2.67
CA GLY A 200 1.98 -2.85 -3.96
C GLY A 200 2.41 -3.66 -5.18
N LYS A 201 1.95 -3.20 -6.34
CA LYS A 201 2.40 -3.66 -7.66
C LYS A 201 3.88 -3.27 -7.85
N LEU A 202 4.71 -4.24 -8.22
CA LEU A 202 6.17 -4.03 -8.32
C LEU A 202 6.67 -3.75 -9.74
N CYS A 203 5.84 -3.96 -10.76
CA CYS A 203 6.16 -3.65 -12.15
C CYS A 203 5.77 -2.21 -12.55
N ILE A 204 5.69 -1.29 -11.59
CA ILE A 204 5.56 0.14 -11.89
C ILE A 204 6.92 0.59 -12.43
N PRO A 205 7.02 1.14 -13.66
CA PRO A 205 8.30 1.47 -14.29
C PRO A 205 9.21 2.32 -13.39
N ASP A 206 8.66 3.32 -12.70
CA ASP A 206 9.41 4.22 -11.82
C ASP A 206 9.89 3.55 -10.52
N LEU A 207 9.23 2.46 -10.09
CA LEU A 207 9.59 1.73 -8.88
C LEU A 207 10.73 0.74 -9.14
N VAL A 208 10.88 0.24 -10.37
CA VAL A 208 11.90 -0.75 -10.73
C VAL A 208 13.34 -0.26 -10.47
N PRO A 209 13.74 0.98 -10.83
CA PRO A 209 15.05 1.52 -10.50
C PRO A 209 15.34 1.59 -9.00
N LEU A 210 14.33 1.81 -8.15
CA LEU A 210 14.50 1.94 -6.71
C LEU A 210 15.21 0.72 -6.12
N PHE A 211 14.77 -0.48 -6.49
CA PHE A 211 15.36 -1.72 -5.97
C PHE A 211 16.78 -1.98 -6.52
N SER A 212 17.13 -1.39 -7.65
CA SER A 212 18.50 -1.43 -8.18
C SER A 212 19.43 -0.47 -7.43
N CYS A 213 18.91 0.68 -6.98
CA CYS A 213 19.65 1.64 -6.17
C CYS A 213 19.93 1.15 -4.74
N PHE A 214 19.09 0.25 -4.23
CA PHE A 214 19.15 -0.25 -2.85
C PHE A 214 19.19 -1.79 -2.80
N PRO A 215 20.23 -2.42 -3.37
CA PRO A 215 20.28 -3.88 -3.53
C PRO A 215 20.41 -4.64 -2.20
N HIS A 216 20.82 -3.97 -1.12
CA HIS A 216 21.01 -4.58 0.19
C HIS A 216 19.75 -4.56 1.08
N SER A 217 18.74 -3.76 0.75
CA SER A 217 17.50 -3.68 1.53
C SER A 217 16.83 -5.06 1.63
N LYS A 218 16.54 -5.53 2.84
CA LYS A 218 15.94 -6.86 3.08
C LYS A 218 14.44 -6.79 2.80
N LEU A 219 13.99 -7.47 1.74
CA LEU A 219 12.61 -7.41 1.28
C LEU A 219 11.83 -8.67 1.63
N ILE A 220 10.57 -8.49 2.02
CA ILE A 220 9.56 -9.55 2.17
C ILE A 220 8.51 -9.37 1.07
N SER A 221 8.29 -10.42 0.29
CA SER A 221 7.20 -10.48 -0.69
C SER A 221 5.95 -11.08 -0.06
N ILE A 222 4.78 -10.62 -0.52
CA ILE A 222 3.47 -11.11 -0.06
C ILE A 222 2.97 -12.33 -0.86
N SER A 223 3.72 -12.71 -1.90
CA SER A 223 3.57 -13.98 -2.64
C SER A 223 4.83 -14.25 -3.46
N ASP A 224 5.08 -15.52 -3.81
CA ASP A 224 6.18 -15.85 -4.73
C ASP A 224 5.96 -15.28 -6.14
N ASN A 225 4.70 -15.14 -6.57
CA ASN A 225 4.36 -14.54 -7.85
C ASN A 225 4.74 -13.04 -7.89
N GLN A 226 4.60 -12.31 -6.78
CA GLN A 226 4.97 -10.89 -6.72
C GLN A 226 6.43 -10.67 -7.14
N ARG A 227 7.34 -11.58 -6.73
CA ARG A 227 8.78 -11.52 -7.02
C ARG A 227 9.09 -11.56 -8.51
N THR A 228 8.22 -12.17 -9.32
CA THR A 228 8.47 -12.39 -10.76
C THR A 228 8.75 -11.08 -11.51
N HIS A 229 8.05 -10.00 -11.11
CA HIS A 229 8.19 -8.66 -11.68
C HIS A 229 9.57 -8.02 -11.49
N LEU A 230 10.32 -8.44 -10.46
CA LEU A 230 11.64 -7.89 -10.16
C LEU A 230 12.78 -8.89 -10.35
N LYS A 231 12.51 -10.10 -10.87
CA LYS A 231 13.53 -11.15 -11.05
C LYS A 231 14.78 -10.65 -11.80
N HIS A 232 14.58 -9.82 -12.81
CA HIS A 232 15.65 -9.26 -13.63
C HIS A 232 16.52 -8.19 -12.93
N LYS A 233 16.14 -7.75 -11.72
CA LYS A 233 16.89 -6.78 -10.90
C LYS A 233 17.62 -7.41 -9.72
N ASN A 234 17.47 -8.71 -9.49
CA ASN A 234 18.05 -9.44 -8.36
C ASN A 234 17.91 -8.73 -7.00
N PRO A 235 16.71 -8.27 -6.61
CA PRO A 235 16.52 -7.62 -5.32
C PRO A 235 16.70 -8.61 -4.15
N ASN A 236 17.13 -8.12 -2.99
CA ASN A 236 17.39 -8.93 -1.80
C ASN A 236 16.10 -9.38 -1.08
N PHE A 237 15.33 -10.27 -1.71
CA PHE A 237 14.20 -10.94 -1.06
C PHE A 237 14.67 -11.99 -0.06
N VAL A 238 14.47 -11.71 1.23
CA VAL A 238 14.88 -12.61 2.33
C VAL A 238 13.77 -13.58 2.75
N GLY A 239 12.53 -13.38 2.30
CA GLY A 239 11.41 -14.24 2.67
C GLY A 239 10.10 -13.92 1.95
N THR A 240 9.20 -14.91 1.89
CA THR A 240 7.82 -14.73 1.42
C THR A 240 6.89 -15.01 2.58
N VAL A 241 5.99 -14.06 2.87
CA VAL A 241 4.95 -14.24 3.90
C VAL A 241 3.61 -13.81 3.29
N TYR A 242 2.75 -14.79 3.04
CA TYR A 242 1.40 -14.55 2.56
C TYR A 242 0.58 -13.84 3.64
N HIS A 243 -0.27 -12.90 3.23
CA HIS A 243 -1.17 -12.24 4.17
C HIS A 243 -2.17 -13.23 4.76
N GLY A 244 -2.32 -13.17 6.08
CA GLY A 244 -3.37 -13.86 6.80
C GLY A 244 -4.52 -12.92 7.14
N ILE A 245 -5.63 -13.50 7.56
CA ILE A 245 -6.77 -12.81 8.18
C ILE A 245 -7.00 -13.40 9.57
N PRO A 246 -7.56 -12.64 10.53
CA PRO A 246 -7.98 -13.20 11.82
C PRO A 246 -8.98 -14.34 11.61
N LYS A 247 -8.80 -15.43 12.37
CA LYS A 247 -9.58 -16.66 12.20
C LYS A 247 -11.09 -16.44 12.35
N ASP A 248 -11.46 -15.57 13.28
CA ASP A 248 -12.86 -15.36 13.66
C ASP A 248 -13.47 -14.13 12.98
N MET A 249 -12.81 -13.59 11.95
CA MET A 249 -13.27 -12.41 11.22
C MET A 249 -14.53 -12.68 10.39
N PHE A 250 -14.56 -13.80 9.67
CA PHE A 250 -15.66 -14.14 8.77
C PHE A 250 -16.26 -15.48 9.16
N ASN A 251 -17.53 -15.46 9.53
CA ASN A 251 -18.29 -16.67 9.82
C ASN A 251 -18.87 -17.25 8.53
N PHE A 252 -18.55 -18.50 8.25
CA PHE A 252 -19.12 -19.20 7.11
C PHE A 252 -20.65 -19.29 7.23
N THR A 253 -21.35 -18.90 6.16
CA THR A 253 -22.81 -18.95 6.08
C THR A 253 -23.21 -19.91 4.96
N ALA A 254 -23.60 -21.13 5.33
CA ALA A 254 -23.93 -22.20 4.37
C ALA A 254 -25.17 -21.89 3.51
N LYS A 255 -26.13 -21.13 4.06
CA LYS A 255 -27.34 -20.68 3.37
C LYS A 255 -27.34 -19.16 3.35
N PRO A 256 -27.14 -18.51 2.19
CA PRO A 256 -27.19 -17.06 2.06
C PRO A 256 -28.48 -16.50 2.65
N LYS A 257 -28.40 -15.33 3.30
CA LYS A 257 -29.58 -14.65 3.86
C LYS A 257 -30.39 -13.85 2.84
N GLY A 258 -29.83 -13.61 1.65
CA GLY A 258 -30.50 -12.90 0.56
C GLY A 258 -31.45 -13.80 -0.23
N GLU A 259 -32.46 -13.19 -0.83
CA GLU A 259 -33.48 -13.89 -1.62
C GLU A 259 -32.92 -14.43 -2.95
N GLU A 260 -32.00 -13.69 -3.58
CA GLU A 260 -31.45 -14.03 -4.89
C GLU A 260 -29.91 -14.10 -4.87
N PRO A 261 -29.29 -15.05 -5.60
CA PRO A 261 -27.84 -15.16 -5.72
C PRO A 261 -27.28 -14.00 -6.54
N TYR A 262 -26.08 -13.53 -6.16
CA TYR A 262 -25.36 -12.47 -6.86
C TYR A 262 -23.85 -12.72 -6.84
N LEU A 263 -23.15 -12.14 -7.82
CA LEU A 263 -21.70 -12.01 -7.83
C LEU A 263 -21.28 -10.78 -7.03
N ALA A 264 -20.18 -10.88 -6.29
CA ALA A 264 -19.65 -9.77 -5.52
C ALA A 264 -18.29 -9.32 -6.06
N PHE A 265 -18.12 -8.01 -6.22
CA PHE A 265 -16.83 -7.37 -6.44
C PHE A 265 -16.52 -6.48 -5.24
N LEU A 266 -15.41 -6.73 -4.56
CA LEU A 266 -14.94 -5.96 -3.41
C LEU A 266 -13.54 -5.41 -3.68
N GLY A 267 -13.35 -4.10 -3.62
CA GLY A 267 -12.01 -3.54 -3.84
C GLY A 267 -11.93 -2.04 -4.13
N ARG A 268 -11.08 -1.70 -5.09
CA ARG A 268 -10.92 -0.35 -5.64
C ARG A 268 -11.37 -0.39 -7.10
N ILE A 269 -12.09 0.63 -7.53
CA ILE A 269 -12.32 0.88 -8.95
C ILE A 269 -10.99 1.35 -9.52
N ALA A 270 -10.21 0.43 -10.06
CA ALA A 270 -8.91 0.72 -10.64
C ALA A 270 -8.63 -0.22 -11.81
N GLU A 271 -7.81 0.24 -12.75
CA GLU A 271 -7.50 -0.50 -13.97
C GLU A 271 -6.90 -1.86 -13.63
N GLU A 272 -6.00 -1.97 -12.64
CA GLU A 272 -5.42 -3.27 -12.30
C GLU A 272 -6.38 -4.22 -11.58
N LYS A 273 -7.55 -3.73 -11.15
CA LYS A 273 -8.60 -4.52 -10.50
C LYS A 273 -9.69 -4.98 -11.46
N ARG A 274 -9.77 -4.38 -12.65
CA ARG A 274 -10.67 -4.78 -13.75
C ARG A 274 -12.15 -4.99 -13.36
N PRO A 275 -12.80 -4.00 -12.70
CA PRO A 275 -14.25 -4.05 -12.47
C PRO A 275 -15.04 -4.11 -13.80
N ASP A 276 -14.50 -3.56 -14.89
CA ASP A 276 -15.07 -3.66 -16.24
C ASP A 276 -15.24 -5.11 -16.69
N ILE A 277 -14.26 -5.98 -16.40
CA ILE A 277 -14.34 -7.41 -16.70
C ILE A 277 -15.40 -8.08 -15.84
N ALA A 278 -15.46 -7.75 -14.54
CA ALA A 278 -16.47 -8.30 -13.63
C ALA A 278 -17.90 -8.00 -14.13
N ILE A 279 -18.15 -6.77 -14.57
CA ILE A 279 -19.42 -6.37 -15.19
C ILE A 279 -19.70 -7.19 -16.45
N LYS A 280 -18.73 -7.29 -17.37
CA LYS A 280 -18.89 -8.07 -18.61
C LYS A 280 -19.20 -9.55 -18.34
N ILE A 281 -18.63 -10.14 -17.29
CA ILE A 281 -18.91 -11.51 -16.86
C ILE A 281 -20.35 -11.62 -16.36
N ALA A 282 -20.76 -10.73 -15.45
CA ALA A 282 -22.11 -10.72 -14.87
C ALA A 282 -23.19 -10.58 -15.93
N VAL A 283 -23.03 -9.62 -16.85
CA VAL A 283 -23.96 -9.38 -17.95
C VAL A 283 -24.07 -10.60 -18.87
N LYS A 284 -22.94 -11.21 -19.25
CA LYS A 284 -22.95 -12.42 -20.09
C LYS A 284 -23.57 -13.63 -19.38
N ALA A 285 -23.41 -13.72 -18.07
CA ALA A 285 -23.96 -14.81 -17.27
C ALA A 285 -25.43 -14.60 -16.89
N GLY A 286 -25.96 -13.38 -17.01
CA GLY A 286 -27.28 -13.01 -16.52
C GLY A 286 -27.42 -13.11 -15.00
N ILE A 287 -26.31 -12.94 -14.25
CA ILE A 287 -26.29 -13.02 -12.78
C ILE A 287 -26.09 -11.60 -12.23
N PRO A 288 -26.89 -11.14 -11.25
CA PRO A 288 -26.69 -9.83 -10.63
C PRO A 288 -25.28 -9.66 -10.06
N LEU A 289 -24.72 -8.46 -10.16
CA LEU A 289 -23.40 -8.09 -9.64
C LEU A 289 -23.51 -6.91 -8.69
N LYS A 290 -22.98 -7.09 -7.49
CA LYS A 290 -22.82 -6.03 -6.49
C LYS A 290 -21.36 -5.60 -6.41
N ILE A 291 -21.10 -4.32 -6.62
CA ILE A 291 -19.76 -3.71 -6.63
C ILE A 291 -19.64 -2.82 -5.40
N ALA A 292 -18.94 -3.31 -4.39
CA ALA A 292 -18.55 -2.54 -3.22
C ALA A 292 -17.08 -2.14 -3.38
N ALA A 293 -16.84 -0.91 -3.85
CA ALA A 293 -15.50 -0.46 -4.12
C ALA A 293 -15.35 1.05 -3.92
N LYS A 294 -14.16 1.47 -3.48
CA LYS A 294 -13.82 2.89 -3.46
C LYS A 294 -13.30 3.36 -4.82
N ILE A 295 -13.43 4.65 -5.09
CA ILE A 295 -12.80 5.34 -6.22
C ILE A 295 -11.78 6.31 -5.62
N ASP A 296 -10.48 6.06 -5.81
CA ASP A 296 -9.47 7.05 -5.43
C ASP A 296 -9.45 8.16 -6.50
N LYS A 297 -8.98 9.37 -6.12
CA LYS A 297 -8.87 10.54 -7.03
C LYS A 297 -8.22 10.21 -8.38
N VAL A 298 -7.30 9.28 -8.29
CA VAL A 298 -6.37 8.86 -9.31
C VAL A 298 -7.02 7.86 -10.29
N ASP A 299 -8.16 7.26 -9.91
CA ASP A 299 -8.94 6.36 -10.75
C ASP A 299 -10.25 6.98 -11.26
N VAL A 300 -10.52 8.26 -10.97
CA VAL A 300 -11.76 8.95 -11.38
C VAL A 300 -11.95 8.90 -12.89
N GLU A 301 -10.87 9.09 -13.67
CA GLU A 301 -10.94 9.01 -15.13
C GLU A 301 -11.35 7.61 -15.59
N PHE A 302 -10.76 6.55 -15.03
CA PHE A 302 -11.12 5.17 -15.34
C PHE A 302 -12.57 4.85 -14.96
N TRP A 303 -13.04 5.35 -13.81
CA TRP A 303 -14.43 5.23 -13.43
C TRP A 303 -15.36 5.89 -14.46
N GLU A 304 -15.16 7.17 -14.76
CA GLU A 304 -16.09 7.93 -15.63
C GLU A 304 -16.11 7.44 -17.07
N THR A 305 -14.96 6.97 -17.59
CA THR A 305 -14.81 6.64 -19.02
C THR A 305 -15.06 5.16 -19.34
N GLU A 306 -14.70 4.24 -18.44
CA GLU A 306 -14.71 2.81 -18.73
C GLU A 306 -15.74 2.05 -17.88
N VAL A 307 -15.84 2.35 -16.59
CA VAL A 307 -16.63 1.53 -15.64
C VAL A 307 -18.06 2.03 -15.51
N LYS A 308 -18.25 3.33 -15.25
CA LYS A 308 -19.55 3.94 -15.04
C LYS A 308 -20.49 3.73 -16.23
N PRO A 309 -20.06 3.87 -17.51
CA PRO A 309 -20.93 3.58 -18.64
C PRO A 309 -21.43 2.13 -18.67
N LEU A 310 -20.62 1.17 -18.24
CA LEU A 310 -21.02 -0.24 -18.17
C LEU A 310 -22.04 -0.50 -17.05
N VAL A 311 -21.91 0.20 -15.91
CA VAL A 311 -22.90 0.16 -14.84
C VAL A 311 -24.22 0.77 -15.32
N ASP A 312 -24.17 1.98 -15.89
CA ASP A 312 -25.36 2.72 -16.36
C ASP A 312 -26.12 1.99 -17.48
N GLN A 313 -25.42 1.20 -18.31
CA GLN A 313 -26.02 0.39 -19.38
C GLN A 313 -26.73 -0.87 -18.86
N ASN A 314 -26.44 -1.31 -17.62
CA ASN A 314 -26.94 -2.57 -17.06
C ASN A 314 -27.58 -2.37 -15.67
N PRO A 315 -28.50 -1.40 -15.47
CA PRO A 315 -28.98 -1.00 -14.15
C PRO A 315 -29.78 -2.07 -13.41
N GLU A 316 -30.42 -2.99 -14.14
CA GLU A 316 -31.18 -4.11 -13.55
C GLU A 316 -30.27 -5.25 -13.04
N LEU A 317 -29.02 -5.30 -13.49
CA LEU A 317 -28.06 -6.37 -13.17
C LEU A 317 -26.88 -5.90 -12.33
N VAL A 318 -26.47 -4.63 -12.45
CA VAL A 318 -25.23 -4.13 -11.85
C VAL A 318 -25.52 -3.02 -10.85
N GLU A 319 -25.18 -3.26 -9.59
CA GLU A 319 -25.36 -2.32 -8.50
C GLU A 319 -23.99 -1.86 -7.97
N TYR A 320 -23.69 -0.56 -8.07
CA TYR A 320 -22.54 0.05 -7.41
C TYR A 320 -22.94 0.60 -6.04
N ILE A 321 -22.40 0.01 -4.97
CA ILE A 321 -22.75 0.30 -3.58
C ILE A 321 -21.85 1.40 -2.99
N GLY A 322 -20.68 1.63 -3.60
CA GLY A 322 -19.65 2.51 -3.06
C GLY A 322 -18.73 1.82 -2.06
N GLU A 323 -18.01 2.62 -1.28
CA GLU A 323 -17.06 2.15 -0.27
C GLU A 323 -17.81 1.66 0.98
N ILE A 324 -17.53 0.43 1.41
CA ILE A 324 -18.13 -0.19 2.60
C ILE A 324 -17.06 -0.52 3.65
N THR A 325 -17.50 -0.71 4.90
CA THR A 325 -16.66 -1.20 5.99
C THR A 325 -16.81 -2.70 6.18
N ASP A 326 -15.94 -3.28 7.00
CA ASP A 326 -16.04 -4.68 7.46
C ASP A 326 -17.26 -4.87 8.39
#